data_AF-A0A0H4JG76-F1
#
_entry.id   AF-A0A0H4JG76-F1
#
_cell.length_a   1.000
_cell.length_b   1.000
_cell.length_c   1.000
_cell.angle_alpha   90.00
_cell.angle_beta   90.00
_cell.angle_gamma   90.00
#
_symmetry.space_group_name_H-M   'P 1'
#
loop_
_entity.id
_entity.type
_entity.pdbx_description
1 polymer ?
#
loop_
_entity_poly.entity_id
_entity_poly.type
_entity_poly.pdbx_seq_one_letter_code
_entity_poly.pdbx_strand_id
1 'polypeptide(L)' 'TACGTDYLNKDMFSRSYILIYSIFVYFTPLFLIIYSYFFIIQAVAAHEKNMREQAKKMNVASLRSGENQNISAEAKLAK' A
#
# COMPACT_ATOMS: atom_id res chain seq x y z
N THR A 1 -4.68 31.61 -27.66
CA THR A 1 -4.32 30.71 -28.77
C THR A 1 -4.09 29.32 -28.21
N ALA A 2 -4.97 28.37 -28.48
CA ALA A 2 -4.78 26.97 -28.09
C ALA A 2 -4.37 26.17 -29.33
N CYS A 3 -3.21 25.51 -29.26
CA CYS A 3 -2.77 24.56 -30.26
C CYS A 3 -2.86 23.17 -29.60
N GLY A 4 -3.59 22.25 -30.23
CA GLY A 4 -3.79 20.89 -29.74
C GLY A 4 -3.25 19.89 -30.74
N THR A 5 -3.16 18.61 -30.33
CA THR A 5 -2.86 17.51 -31.26
C THR A 5 -3.94 17.47 -32.34
N ASP A 6 -3.55 17.34 -33.61
CA ASP A 6 -4.49 17.30 -34.73
C ASP A 6 -5.23 15.95 -34.79
N TYR A 7 -6.37 15.88 -34.10
CA TYR A 7 -7.28 14.73 -34.06
C TYR A 7 -8.35 14.73 -35.16
N LEU A 8 -8.41 15.77 -35.99
CA LEU A 8 -9.38 15.89 -37.09
C LEU A 8 -8.83 15.31 -38.40
N ASN A 9 -7.52 15.43 -38.60
CA ASN A 9 -6.86 14.91 -39.78
C ASN A 9 -6.83 13.36 -39.76
N LYS A 10 -7.28 12.77 -40.86
CA LYS A 10 -7.47 11.32 -40.99
C LYS A 10 -6.29 10.62 -41.67
N ASP A 11 -5.22 11.36 -41.93
CA ASP A 11 -3.99 10.78 -42.44
C ASP A 11 -3.50 9.67 -41.49
N MET A 12 -2.96 8.60 -42.09
CA MET A 12 -2.55 7.41 -41.34
C MET A 12 -1.44 7.73 -40.35
N PHE A 13 -0.57 8.69 -40.69
CA PHE A 13 0.49 9.15 -39.80
C PHE A 13 -0.06 9.82 -38.54
N SER A 14 -0.93 10.84 -38.69
CA SER A 14 -1.53 11.56 -37.55
C SER A 14 -2.37 10.65 -36.65
N ARG A 15 -3.10 9.69 -37.24
CA ARG A 15 -3.86 8.70 -36.47
C ARG A 15 -2.97 7.76 -35.67
N SER A 16 -1.90 7.24 -36.28
CA SER A 16 -0.95 6.37 -35.58
C SER A 16 -0.27 7.07 -34.40
N TYR A 17 0.07 8.36 -34.57
CA TYR A 17 0.64 9.19 -33.52
C TYR A 17 -0.28 9.31 -32.30
N ILE A 18 -1.57 9.61 -32.50
CA ILE A 18 -2.54 9.74 -31.41
C ILE A 18 -2.76 8.41 -30.69
N LEU A 19 -2.82 7.30 -31.41
CA LEU A 19 -3.01 5.98 -30.81
C LEU A 19 -1.81 5.59 -29.94
N ILE A 20 -0.59 5.75 -30.45
CA ILE A 20 0.63 5.45 -29.68
C ILE A 20 0.72 6.39 -28.46
N TYR A 21 0.50 7.69 -28.67
CA TYR A 21 0.54 8.68 -27.59
C TYR A 21 -0.45 8.37 -26.48
N SER A 22 -1.70 8.00 -26.82
CA SER A 22 -2.71 7.63 -25.83
C SER A 22 -2.36 6.35 -25.07
N ILE A 23 -1.77 5.34 -25.72
CA ILE A 23 -1.28 4.13 -25.04
C ILE A 23 -0.23 4.47 -23.98
N PHE A 24 0.80 5.25 -24.33
CA PHE A 24 1.89 5.54 -23.41
C PHE A 24 1.53 6.55 -22.32
N VAL A 25 0.75 7.59 -22.65
CA VAL A 25 0.50 8.71 -21.72
C VAL A 25 -0.77 8.49 -20.90
N TYR A 26 -1.71 7.68 -21.37
CA TYR A 26 -2.96 7.40 -20.65
C TYR A 26 -2.98 5.98 -20.10
N PHE A 27 -2.85 4.98 -20.96
CA PHE A 27 -3.02 3.58 -20.53
C PHE A 27 -1.87 3.10 -19.64
N THR A 28 -0.61 3.41 -19.96
CA THR A 28 0.53 3.02 -19.10
C THR A 28 0.42 3.55 -17.66
N PRO A 29 0.21 4.85 -17.40
CA PRO A 29 0.04 5.31 -16.02
C PRO A 29 -1.25 4.78 -15.39
N LEU A 30 -2.33 4.61 -16.14
CA LEU A 30 -3.57 4.03 -15.61
C LEU A 30 -3.36 2.59 -15.10
N PHE A 31 -2.69 1.74 -15.89
CA PHE A 31 -2.39 0.36 -15.48
C PHE A 31 -1.43 0.33 -14.30
N LEU A 32 -0.42 1.21 -14.26
CA LEU A 32 0.50 1.33 -13.12
C LEU A 32 -0.27 1.67 -11.84
N ILE A 33 -1.19 2.63 -11.90
CA ILE A 33 -2.03 3.02 -10.76
C ILE A 33 -2.88 1.83 -10.32
N ILE A 34 -3.61 1.18 -11.23
CA ILE A 34 -4.46 0.02 -10.92
C ILE A 34 -3.64 -1.09 -10.24
N TYR A 35 -2.48 -1.43 -10.80
CA TYR A 35 -1.59 -2.45 -10.25
C TYR A 35 -1.09 -2.09 -8.85
N SER A 36 -0.71 -0.83 -8.64
CA SER A 36 -0.26 -0.33 -7.34
C SER A 36 -1.37 -0.43 -6.29
N TYR A 37 -2.60 -0.02 -6.62
CA TYR A 37 -3.74 -0.12 -5.71
C TYR A 37 -4.13 -1.57 -5.39
N PHE A 38 -4.07 -2.46 -6.37
CA PHE A 38 -4.30 -3.89 -6.14
C PHE A 38 -3.32 -4.46 -5.10
N PHE A 39 -2.05 -4.10 -5.19
CA PHE A 39 -1.04 -4.57 -4.25
C PHE A 39 -1.19 -3.92 -2.86
N ILE A 40 -1.55 -2.63 -2.79
CA ILE A 40 -1.81 -1.93 -1.52
C ILE A 40 -2.94 -2.62 -0.75
N ILE A 41 -4.05 -2.96 -1.41
CA ILE A 41 -5.19 -3.62 -0.77
C ILE A 41 -4.80 -5.00 -0.25
N GLN A 42 -4.04 -5.79 -1.02
CA GLN A 42 -3.51 -7.07 -0.55
C GLN A 42 -2.60 -6.91 0.67
N ALA A 43 -1.71 -5.91 0.65
CA ALA A 43 -0.82 -5.63 1.76
C ALA A 43 -1.59 -5.21 3.03
N VAL A 44 -2.63 -4.39 2.89
CA VAL A 44 -3.50 -3.98 4.01
C VAL A 44 -4.24 -5.19 4.59
N ALA A 45 -4.79 -6.08 3.76
CA ALA A 45 -5.47 -7.29 4.25
C ALA A 45 -4.51 -8.22 5.04
N ALA A 46 -3.27 -8.37 4.57
CA ALA A 46 -2.24 -9.11 5.29
C ALA A 46 -1.82 -8.39 6.59
N HIS A 47 -1.68 -7.06 6.55
CA HIS A 47 -1.34 -6.23 7.70
C HIS A 47 -2.41 -6.31 8.79
N GLU A 48 -3.70 -6.19 8.43
CA GLU A 48 -4.82 -6.33 9.37
C GLU A 48 -4.86 -7.71 10.02
N LYS A 49 -4.65 -8.78 9.24
CA LYS A 49 -4.60 -10.14 9.77
C LYS A 49 -3.43 -10.30 10.76
N ASN A 50 -2.24 -9.84 10.40
CA ASN A 50 -1.06 -9.90 11.25
C ASN A 50 -1.23 -9.06 12.53
N MET A 51 -1.82 -7.87 12.44
CA MET A 51 -2.15 -7.04 13.60
C MET A 51 -3.14 -7.73 14.55
N ARG A 52 -4.17 -8.40 14.01
CA ARG A 52 -5.12 -9.18 14.82
C ARG A 52 -4.43 -10.34 15.55
N GLU A 53 -3.50 -11.02 14.90
CA GLU A 53 -2.74 -12.12 15.51
C GLU A 53 -1.73 -11.62 16.54
N GLN A 54 -1.07 -10.49 16.27
CA GLN A 54 -0.18 -9.83 17.22
C GLN A 54 -0.94 -9.34 18.46
N ALA A 55 -2.13 -8.77 18.31
CA ALA A 55 -2.97 -8.36 19.45
C ALA A 55 -3.35 -9.54 20.36
N LYS A 56 -3.63 -10.72 19.79
CA LYS A 56 -3.88 -11.94 20.59
C LYS A 56 -2.65 -12.37 21.39
N LYS A 57 -1.45 -12.29 20.79
CA LYS A 57 -0.19 -12.62 21.49
C LYS A 57 0.18 -11.57 22.54
N MET A 58 -0.13 -10.30 22.30
CA MET A 58 0.09 -9.21 23.26
C MET A 58 -0.80 -9.32 24.50
N ASN A 59 -2.06 -9.75 24.36
CA ASN A 59 -2.98 -9.92 25.51
C ASN A 59 -2.48 -10.98 26.51
N VAL A 60 -1.86 -12.05 26.02
CA VAL A 60 -1.28 -13.11 26.89
C VAL A 60 0.05 -12.67 27.51
N ALA A 61 0.85 -11.89 26.78
CA ALA A 61 2.08 -11.32 27.33
C ALA A 61 1.80 -10.31 28.45
N SER A 62 0.75 -9.47 28.33
CA SER A 62 0.36 -8.57 29.42
C SER A 62 -0.14 -9.32 30.66
N LEU A 63 -0.85 -10.43 30.49
CA LEU A 63 -1.30 -11.28 31.62
C LEU A 63 -0.11 -11.94 32.34
N ARG A 64 0.88 -12.46 31.60
CA ARG A 64 2.08 -13.08 32.20
C ARG A 64 3.04 -12.05 32.81
N SER A 65 3.08 -10.83 32.30
CA SER A 65 3.89 -9.73 32.84
C SER A 65 3.23 -9.02 34.02
N GLY A 66 1.90 -8.98 34.09
CA GLY A 66 1.15 -8.37 35.21
C GLY A 66 1.35 -9.08 36.55
N GLU A 67 1.55 -10.40 36.53
CA GLU A 67 1.73 -11.21 37.75
C GLU A 67 3.21 -11.34 38.16
N ASN A 68 4.17 -11.18 37.23
CA ASN A 68 5.59 -11.44 37.48
C ASN A 68 6.51 -10.20 37.48
N GLN A 69 6.05 -9.01 37.03
CA GLN A 69 6.91 -7.81 37.01
C GLN A 69 6.83 -6.98 38.30
N ASN A 70 5.78 -7.10 39.11
CA ASN A 70 5.68 -6.34 40.36
C ASN A 70 6.46 -6.95 41.53
N ILE A 71 6.92 -8.21 41.46
CA ILE A 71 7.69 -8.83 42.56
C ILE A 71 9.22 -8.77 42.32
N SER A 72 9.68 -8.66 41.07
CA SER A 72 11.12 -8.73 40.77
C SER A 72 11.89 -7.40 40.92
N ALA A 73 11.21 -6.25 40.93
CA ALA A 73 11.88 -4.96 41.07
C ALA A 73 12.16 -4.57 42.53
N GLU A 74 11.30 -4.97 43.47
CA GLU A 74 11.48 -4.67 44.89
C GLU A 74 12.49 -5.60 45.58
N ALA A 75 12.61 -6.86 45.13
CA ALA A 75 13.55 -7.82 45.70
C ALA A 75 15.04 -7.59 45.33
N LYS A 76 15.33 -6.74 44.33
CA LYS A 76 16.71 -6.39 43.93
C LYS A 76 17.26 -5.14 44.62
N LEU A 77 16.45 -4.36 45.33
CA LEU A 77 16.91 -3.16 46.05
C LEU A 77 17.35 -3.48 47.50
N ALA A 78 17.18 -4.73 47.95
CA ALA A 78 17.50 -5.18 49.31
C ALA A 78 18.64 -6.22 49.37
N LYS A 79 19.54 -6.26 48.37
CA LYS A 79 20.74 -7.09 48.42
C LYS A 79 21.98 -6.35 47.91
#